data_AF-A0A969Q707-F1
#
_entry.id   AF-A0A969Q707-F1
#
_cell.length_a   1.000
_cell.length_b   1.000
_cell.length_c   1.000
_cell.angle_alpha   90.00
_cell.angle_beta   90.00
_cell.angle_gamma   90.00
#
_symmetry.space_group_name_H-M   'P 1'
#
loop_
_entity.id
_entity.type
_entity.pdbx_description
1 polymer ?
#
loop_
_entity_poly.entity_id
_entity_poly.type
_entity_poly.pdbx_seq_one_letter_code
_entity_poly.pdbx_strand_id
1 'polypeptide(L)'
;MEAINGLAVACDVSMQRGLAGKDPIRLIPRLSRQGRIAISDHGPIEGKPLVIFHTSTGGRAQSPAMLNSLRTAGYGAIVIERPGYGLTDMCEARDIWQSAALDVVEVLAELDLHDIAILARGGARPALATAAALGRVCRGGVLIGQDTPAHLDRSLAGVLGQTKAWMFANPKVIAGLAKLLSNQYQHASH
;
A
#
# COMPACT_ATOMS: atom_id res chain seq x y z
N MET A 1 10.77 18.79 -18.42
CA MET A 1 10.79 19.44 -17.09
C MET A 1 9.50 19.19 -16.29
N GLU A 2 8.34 19.01 -16.92
CA GLU A 2 7.06 18.76 -16.21
C GLU A 2 7.00 17.44 -15.44
N ALA A 3 7.56 16.35 -15.99
CA ALA A 3 7.58 15.05 -15.32
C ALA A 3 8.39 15.04 -14.01
N ILE A 4 9.46 15.85 -13.95
CA ILE A 4 10.32 15.99 -12.77
C ILE A 4 9.63 16.85 -11.69
N ASN A 5 8.93 17.91 -12.08
CA ASN A 5 8.12 18.70 -11.14
C ASN A 5 6.93 17.90 -10.59
N GLY A 6 6.27 17.07 -11.41
CA GLY A 6 5.21 16.16 -10.95
C GLY A 6 5.72 15.13 -9.94
N LEU A 7 6.95 14.62 -10.12
CA LEU A 7 7.59 13.72 -9.17
C LEU A 7 8.02 14.43 -7.87
N ALA A 8 8.54 15.65 -7.97
CA ALA A 8 8.94 16.46 -6.82
C ALA A 8 7.74 16.81 -5.92
N VAL A 9 6.57 17.11 -6.48
CA VAL A 9 5.33 17.34 -5.73
C VAL A 9 4.80 16.05 -5.09
N ALA A 10 4.96 14.89 -5.74
CA ALA A 10 4.57 13.58 -5.18
C ALA A 10 5.49 13.11 -4.03
N CYS A 11 6.75 13.57 -4.03
CA CYS A 11 7.75 13.31 -3.00
C CYS A 11 7.67 14.25 -1.79
N ASP A 12 6.85 15.31 -1.84
CA ASP A 12 6.66 16.18 -0.68
C ASP A 12 5.94 15.39 0.43
N VAL A 13 6.68 15.15 1.52
CA VAL A 13 6.17 14.44 2.70
C VAL A 13 5.45 15.47 3.57
N SER A 14 4.24 15.83 3.15
CA SER A 14 3.29 16.49 4.03
C SER A 14 2.75 15.45 5.01
N MET A 15 3.25 15.44 6.24
CA MET A 15 2.58 14.80 7.38
C MET A 15 1.35 15.63 7.76
N GLN A 16 0.31 15.59 6.94
CA GLN A 16 -0.96 16.20 7.30
C GLN A 16 -1.84 15.21 8.05
N ARG A 17 -2.21 15.61 9.26
CA ARG A 17 -3.25 15.03 10.11
C ARG A 17 -4.47 14.74 9.23
N GLY A 18 -4.79 13.46 9.05
CA GLY A 18 -5.80 13.00 8.10
C GLY A 18 -7.13 13.69 8.35
N LEU A 19 -7.47 14.68 7.52
CA LEU A 19 -8.84 15.13 7.39
C LEU A 19 -9.56 14.00 6.65
N ALA A 20 -10.52 13.39 7.35
CA ALA A 20 -11.43 12.39 6.80
C ALA A 20 -12.33 13.02 5.73
N GLY A 21 -11.77 13.36 4.57
CA GLY A 21 -12.53 13.45 3.33
C GLY A 21 -12.90 12.03 2.90
N LYS A 22 -14.15 11.81 2.49
CA LYS A 22 -14.76 10.51 2.13
C LYS A 22 -13.85 9.67 1.23
N ASP A 23 -12.98 8.89 1.86
CA ASP A 23 -12.14 7.91 1.18
C ASP A 23 -13.08 6.81 0.66
N PRO A 24 -13.16 6.56 -0.66
CA PRO A 24 -14.10 5.62 -1.25
C PRO A 24 -13.68 4.18 -0.96
N ILE A 25 -13.90 3.74 0.27
CA ILE A 25 -13.53 2.41 0.74
C ILE A 25 -14.47 1.37 0.14
N ARG A 26 -13.89 0.31 -0.43
CA ARG A 26 -14.59 -0.90 -0.85
C ARG A 26 -14.01 -2.10 -0.12
N LEU A 27 -14.87 -3.02 0.29
CA LEU A 27 -14.47 -4.31 0.85
C LEU A 27 -14.78 -5.40 -0.17
N ILE A 28 -13.72 -6.05 -0.65
CA ILE A 28 -13.81 -7.12 -1.64
C ILE A 28 -13.63 -8.45 -0.92
N PRO A 29 -14.57 -9.41 -1.04
CA PRO A 29 -14.38 -10.74 -0.48
C PRO A 29 -13.24 -11.44 -1.21
N ARG A 30 -12.41 -12.20 -0.47
CA ARG A 30 -11.44 -13.09 -1.10
C ARG A 30 -12.19 -14.22 -1.83
N LEU A 31 -11.80 -14.47 -3.07
CA LEU A 31 -12.41 -15.48 -3.93
C LEU A 31 -11.90 -16.89 -3.61
N SER A 32 -10.60 -17.01 -3.30
CA SER A 32 -9.94 -18.30 -3.12
C SER A 32 -9.71 -18.68 -1.65
N ARG A 33 -9.98 -17.75 -0.72
CA ARG A 33 -9.59 -17.79 0.69
C ARG A 33 -10.67 -17.13 1.55
N GLN A 34 -10.66 -17.37 2.85
CA GLN A 34 -11.52 -16.64 3.77
C GLN A 34 -10.99 -15.21 4.04
N GLY A 35 -11.93 -14.31 4.32
CA GLY A 35 -11.68 -12.92 4.69
C GLY A 35 -11.94 -11.94 3.56
N ARG A 36 -11.76 -10.66 3.86
CA ARG A 36 -11.98 -9.54 2.94
C ARG A 36 -10.74 -8.66 2.79
N ILE A 37 -10.71 -7.95 1.68
CA ILE A 37 -9.66 -7.02 1.27
C ILE A 37 -10.28 -5.63 1.23
N ALA A 38 -9.66 -4.68 1.90
CA ALA A 38 -10.04 -3.29 1.86
C ALA A 38 -9.20 -2.52 0.82
N ILE A 39 -9.90 -1.73 0.01
CA ILE A 39 -9.29 -0.82 -0.96
C ILE A 39 -9.89 0.58 -0.85
N SER A 40 -9.10 1.60 -1.17
CA SER A 40 -9.62 2.93 -1.54
C SER A 40 -9.62 3.06 -3.05
N ASP A 41 -10.80 3.28 -3.63
CA ASP A 41 -11.03 3.33 -5.07
C ASP A 41 -11.26 4.77 -5.55
N HIS A 42 -10.20 5.45 -5.97
CA HIS A 42 -10.25 6.88 -6.31
C HIS A 42 -10.70 7.17 -7.77
N GLY A 43 -11.07 6.14 -8.55
CA GLY A 43 -11.69 6.22 -9.88
C GLY A 43 -10.88 6.97 -10.98
N PRO A 44 -11.43 7.07 -12.21
CA PRO A 44 -12.47 6.24 -12.84
C PRO A 44 -11.88 5.01 -13.56
N ILE A 45 -12.73 4.02 -13.87
CA ILE A 45 -12.41 2.80 -14.65
C ILE A 45 -11.70 3.13 -15.98
N GLU A 46 -11.96 4.31 -16.57
CA GLU A 46 -11.38 4.73 -17.85
C GLU A 46 -9.94 5.26 -17.74
N GLY A 47 -9.42 5.48 -16.53
CA GLY A 47 -8.01 5.78 -16.31
C GLY A 47 -7.15 4.52 -16.37
N LYS A 48 -5.87 4.66 -16.72
CA LYS A 48 -4.91 3.55 -16.65
C LYS A 48 -4.87 3.03 -15.20
N PRO A 49 -5.17 1.75 -14.92
CA PRO A 49 -5.26 1.28 -13.55
C PRO A 49 -3.89 1.33 -12.86
N LEU A 50 -3.86 1.88 -11.65
CA LEU A 50 -2.67 2.03 -10.84
C LEU A 50 -2.93 1.48 -9.43
N VAL A 51 -2.24 0.41 -9.08
CA VAL A 51 -2.26 -0.15 -7.72
C VAL A 51 -1.23 0.59 -6.86
N ILE A 52 -1.67 1.12 -5.72
CA ILE A 52 -0.81 1.81 -4.76
C ILE A 52 -0.65 0.98 -3.49
N PHE A 53 0.59 0.66 -3.14
CA PHE A 53 0.93 0.10 -1.82
C PHE A 53 1.30 1.23 -0.85
N HIS A 54 0.64 1.23 0.32
CA HIS A 54 0.95 2.14 1.43
C HIS A 54 2.26 1.77 2.14
N THR A 55 2.83 2.73 2.87
CA THR A 55 4.01 2.50 3.73
C THR A 55 3.65 1.63 4.93
N SER A 56 4.63 1.02 5.59
CA SER A 56 4.37 0.18 6.78
C SER A 56 3.81 0.95 7.99
N THR A 57 4.00 2.27 8.05
CA THR A 57 3.50 3.17 9.09
C THR A 57 2.35 4.07 8.63
N GLY A 58 2.08 4.14 7.33
CA GLY A 58 0.97 4.88 6.74
C GLY A 58 -0.23 3.97 6.50
N GLY A 59 -1.43 4.50 6.74
CA GLY A 59 -2.67 3.86 6.31
C GLY A 59 -2.96 4.08 4.83
N ARG A 60 -4.18 3.72 4.39
CA ARG A 60 -4.68 3.96 3.03
C ARG A 60 -4.66 5.42 2.57
N ALA A 61 -4.71 6.37 3.50
CA ALA A 61 -4.77 7.80 3.21
C ALA A 61 -3.58 8.26 2.35
N GLN A 62 -3.89 8.78 1.17
CA GLN A 62 -2.93 9.37 0.25
C GLN A 62 -3.06 10.90 0.25
N SER A 63 -1.97 11.59 -0.07
CA SER A 63 -2.02 13.03 -0.32
C SER A 63 -3.05 13.34 -1.42
N PRO A 64 -4.03 14.23 -1.17
CA PRO A 64 -4.99 14.66 -2.20
C PRO A 64 -4.29 15.25 -3.43
N ALA A 65 -3.16 15.94 -3.24
CA ALA A 65 -2.36 16.48 -4.33
C ALA A 65 -1.75 15.38 -5.21
N MET A 66 -1.29 14.27 -4.60
CA MET A 66 -0.80 13.10 -5.35
C MET A 66 -1.93 12.45 -6.14
N LEU A 67 -3.07 12.18 -5.50
CA LEU A 67 -4.22 11.57 -6.18
C LEU A 67 -4.73 12.44 -7.32
N ASN A 68 -4.81 13.76 -7.13
CA ASN A 68 -5.20 14.70 -8.17
C ASN A 68 -4.19 14.73 -9.34
N SER A 69 -2.89 14.65 -9.04
CA SER A 69 -1.84 14.61 -10.06
C SER A 69 -1.94 13.32 -10.89
N LEU A 70 -2.16 12.17 -10.24
CA LEU A 70 -2.36 10.88 -10.90
C LEU A 70 -3.61 10.91 -11.80
N ARG A 71 -4.73 11.45 -11.30
CA ARG A 71 -5.95 11.62 -12.08
C ARG A 71 -5.74 12.52 -13.30
N THR A 72 -5.04 13.65 -13.12
CA THR A 72 -4.71 14.57 -14.21
C THR A 72 -3.82 13.90 -15.26
N ALA A 73 -2.93 13.01 -14.84
CA ALA A 73 -2.10 12.20 -15.72
C ALA A 73 -2.83 10.99 -16.36
N GLY A 74 -4.14 10.83 -16.12
CA GLY A 74 -4.96 9.78 -16.71
C GLY A 74 -4.87 8.41 -16.02
N TYR A 75 -4.53 8.38 -14.73
CA TYR A 75 -4.50 7.15 -13.93
C TYR A 75 -5.72 7.04 -13.00
N GLY A 76 -6.24 5.81 -12.88
CA GLY A 76 -7.23 5.43 -11.88
C GLY A 76 -6.55 4.72 -10.71
N ALA A 77 -6.51 5.36 -9.54
CA ALA A 77 -5.74 4.86 -8.40
C ALA A 77 -6.58 3.94 -7.49
N ILE A 78 -6.08 2.72 -7.27
CA ILE A 78 -6.59 1.76 -6.30
C ILE A 78 -5.55 1.58 -5.20
N VAL A 79 -5.85 2.07 -4.00
CA VAL A 79 -4.95 1.90 -2.85
C VAL A 79 -5.33 0.64 -2.10
N ILE A 80 -4.42 -0.33 -2.01
CA ILE A 80 -4.70 -1.61 -1.35
C ILE A 80 -4.19 -1.63 0.08
N GLU A 81 -5.03 -2.05 1.03
CA GLU A 81 -4.60 -2.38 2.39
C GLU A 81 -4.12 -3.84 2.43
N ARG A 82 -2.88 -4.05 2.88
CA ARG A 82 -2.25 -5.38 2.92
C ARG A 82 -2.87 -6.27 4.02
N PRO A 83 -2.70 -7.61 3.96
CA PRO A 83 -3.12 -8.51 5.03
C PRO A 83 -2.74 -8.00 6.44
N GLY A 84 -3.76 -7.85 7.30
CA GLY A 84 -3.59 -7.39 8.68
C GLY A 84 -3.47 -5.88 8.88
N TYR A 85 -3.66 -5.08 7.83
CA TYR A 85 -3.70 -3.62 7.90
C TYR A 85 -5.12 -3.09 7.66
N GLY A 86 -5.45 -2.01 8.37
CA GLY A 86 -6.74 -1.32 8.25
C GLY A 86 -7.92 -2.27 8.42
N LEU A 87 -8.73 -2.40 7.37
CA LEU A 87 -9.93 -3.23 7.30
C LEU A 87 -9.73 -4.54 6.51
N THR A 88 -8.52 -4.78 5.97
CA THR A 88 -8.14 -6.06 5.33
C THR A 88 -7.89 -7.12 6.40
N ASP A 89 -8.58 -8.27 6.27
CA ASP A 89 -8.41 -9.38 7.20
C ASP A 89 -7.00 -9.99 7.08
N MET A 90 -6.46 -10.43 8.21
CA MET A 90 -5.16 -11.11 8.26
C MET A 90 -5.20 -12.42 7.45
N CYS A 91 -4.06 -12.81 6.89
CA CYS A 91 -3.85 -14.13 6.30
C CYS A 91 -2.94 -14.96 7.21
N GLU A 92 -3.34 -16.20 7.52
CA GLU A 92 -2.49 -17.17 8.21
C GLU A 92 -1.57 -17.93 7.22
N ALA A 93 -0.83 -17.17 6.41
CA ALA A 93 0.10 -17.75 5.44
C ALA A 93 1.54 -17.69 5.91
N ARG A 94 2.34 -18.68 5.52
CA ARG A 94 3.78 -18.71 5.76
C ARG A 94 4.50 -17.54 5.07
N ASP A 95 4.03 -17.15 3.88
CA ASP A 95 4.53 -15.98 3.15
C ASP A 95 3.42 -14.92 3.00
N ILE A 96 3.49 -13.91 3.86
CA ILE A 96 2.54 -12.79 3.88
C ILE A 96 2.60 -11.93 2.61
N TRP A 97 3.74 -11.93 1.90
CA TRP A 97 3.91 -11.15 0.67
C TRP A 97 3.23 -11.84 -0.50
N GLN A 98 3.29 -13.17 -0.55
CA GLN A 98 2.53 -13.95 -1.52
C GLN A 98 1.03 -13.78 -1.30
N SER A 99 0.55 -13.76 -0.05
CA SER A 99 -0.86 -13.46 0.24
C SER A 99 -1.26 -12.04 -0.19
N ALA A 100 -0.40 -11.04 0.03
CA ALA A 100 -0.66 -9.69 -0.45
C ALA A 100 -0.74 -9.61 -1.99
N ALA A 101 0.10 -10.37 -2.69
CA ALA A 101 0.06 -10.46 -4.15
C ALA A 101 -1.24 -11.11 -4.64
N LEU A 102 -1.68 -12.20 -4.01
CA LEU A 102 -2.96 -12.85 -4.32
C LEU A 102 -4.16 -11.94 -4.02
N ASP A 103 -4.10 -11.14 -2.95
CA ASP A 103 -5.13 -10.14 -2.67
C ASP A 103 -5.23 -9.13 -3.83
N VAL A 104 -4.12 -8.65 -4.39
CA VAL A 104 -4.16 -7.79 -5.59
C VAL A 104 -4.77 -8.52 -6.77
N VAL A 105 -4.37 -9.76 -7.05
CA VAL A 105 -4.92 -10.55 -8.18
C VAL A 105 -6.44 -10.66 -8.08
N GLU A 106 -6.96 -10.98 -6.89
CA GLU A 106 -8.40 -11.14 -6.65
C GLU A 106 -9.14 -9.80 -6.77
N VAL A 107 -8.55 -8.70 -6.28
CA VAL A 107 -9.10 -7.34 -6.47
C VAL A 107 -9.17 -6.98 -7.95
N LEU A 108 -8.09 -7.22 -8.72
CA LEU A 108 -8.08 -6.88 -10.14
C LEU A 108 -9.13 -7.69 -10.92
N ALA A 109 -9.33 -8.96 -10.57
CA ALA A 109 -10.36 -9.79 -11.17
C ALA A 109 -11.77 -9.29 -10.85
N GLU A 110 -12.05 -8.94 -9.58
CA GLU A 110 -13.35 -8.39 -9.15
C GLU A 110 -13.68 -7.05 -9.83
N LEU A 111 -12.65 -6.24 -10.08
CA LEU A 111 -12.80 -4.93 -10.71
C LEU A 111 -12.71 -4.96 -12.25
N ASP A 112 -12.49 -6.13 -12.84
CA ASP A 112 -12.21 -6.32 -14.27
C ASP A 112 -11.09 -5.40 -14.80
N LEU A 113 -10.00 -5.29 -14.04
CA LEU A 113 -8.86 -4.42 -14.34
C LEU A 113 -7.69 -5.21 -14.94
N HIS A 114 -7.16 -4.70 -16.04
CA HIS A 114 -6.04 -5.28 -16.79
C HIS A 114 -4.96 -4.22 -17.06
N ASP A 115 -3.79 -4.65 -17.55
CA ASP A 115 -2.67 -3.77 -17.96
C ASP A 115 -2.28 -2.71 -16.90
N ILE A 116 -2.15 -3.15 -15.66
CA ILE A 116 -1.97 -2.26 -14.51
C ILE A 116 -0.52 -1.80 -14.36
N ALA A 117 -0.33 -0.68 -13.67
CA ALA A 117 0.96 -0.27 -13.11
C ALA A 117 0.94 -0.33 -11.57
N ILE A 118 2.12 -0.41 -10.96
CA ILE A 118 2.27 -0.41 -9.50
C ILE A 118 3.03 0.84 -9.04
N LEU A 119 2.52 1.52 -8.02
CA LEU A 119 3.25 2.54 -7.28
C LEU A 119 3.41 2.09 -5.83
N ALA A 120 4.65 1.95 -5.36
CA ALA A 120 4.91 1.61 -3.97
C ALA A 120 5.67 2.74 -3.29
N ARG A 121 5.04 3.35 -2.28
CA ARG A 121 5.69 4.29 -1.36
C ARG A 121 6.00 3.50 -0.09
N GLY A 122 7.26 3.13 0.11
CA GLY A 122 7.56 1.94 0.92
C GLY A 122 6.91 0.68 0.31
N GLY A 123 6.96 -0.46 1.01
CA GLY A 123 6.23 -1.65 0.55
C GLY A 123 6.77 -2.29 -0.74
N ALA A 124 8.07 -2.19 -1.05
CA ALA A 124 8.66 -2.87 -2.21
C ALA A 124 8.40 -4.38 -2.23
N ARG A 125 8.45 -5.05 -1.07
CA ARG A 125 8.26 -6.51 -1.00
C ARG A 125 6.90 -6.98 -1.56
N PRO A 126 5.75 -6.47 -1.07
CA PRO A 126 4.46 -6.83 -1.66
C PRO A 126 4.33 -6.34 -3.11
N ALA A 127 4.91 -5.20 -3.48
CA ALA A 127 4.90 -4.71 -4.86
C ALA A 127 5.62 -5.66 -5.83
N LEU A 128 6.82 -6.13 -5.45
CA LEU A 128 7.60 -7.09 -6.25
C LEU A 128 6.93 -8.47 -6.30
N ALA A 129 6.42 -8.96 -5.17
CA ALA A 129 5.66 -10.21 -5.15
C ALA A 129 4.43 -10.15 -6.06
N THR A 130 3.74 -9.00 -6.07
CA THR A 130 2.58 -8.74 -6.93
C THR A 130 2.98 -8.68 -8.40
N ALA A 131 4.03 -7.94 -8.75
CA ALA A 131 4.53 -7.87 -10.12
C ALA A 131 4.92 -9.27 -10.64
N ALA A 132 5.56 -10.08 -9.80
CA ALA A 132 5.92 -11.46 -10.13
C ALA A 132 4.68 -12.34 -10.34
N ALA A 133 3.66 -12.20 -9.50
CA ALA A 133 2.41 -12.98 -9.61
C ALA A 133 1.58 -12.59 -10.85
N LEU A 134 1.56 -11.30 -11.22
CA LEU A 134 0.81 -10.78 -12.36
C LEU A 134 1.50 -11.01 -13.71
N GLY A 135 2.81 -11.18 -13.72
CA GLY A 135 3.59 -11.33 -14.95
C GLY A 135 3.31 -10.19 -15.93
N ARG A 136 2.88 -10.53 -17.15
CA ARG A 136 2.60 -9.54 -18.23
C ARG A 136 1.44 -8.58 -17.94
N VAL A 137 0.57 -8.89 -16.98
CA VAL A 137 -0.54 -8.00 -16.58
C VAL A 137 0.00 -6.74 -15.88
N CYS A 138 1.16 -6.85 -15.21
CA CYS A 138 1.85 -5.71 -14.63
C CYS A 138 2.78 -5.08 -15.69
N ARG A 139 2.41 -3.90 -16.20
CA ARG A 139 3.18 -3.18 -17.23
C ARG A 139 4.48 -2.56 -16.72
N GLY A 140 4.58 -2.36 -15.41
CA GLY A 140 5.72 -1.76 -14.76
C GLY A 140 5.33 -1.10 -13.44
N GLY A 141 6.28 -0.43 -12.80
CA GLY A 141 5.99 0.28 -11.57
C GLY A 141 7.11 1.17 -11.09
N VAL A 142 6.77 2.01 -10.11
CA VAL A 142 7.69 2.94 -9.46
C VAL A 142 7.76 2.60 -7.97
N LEU A 143 8.99 2.47 -7.46
CA LEU A 143 9.27 2.21 -6.05
C LEU A 143 9.93 3.45 -5.44
N ILE A 144 9.28 4.09 -4.47
CA ILE A 144 9.74 5.34 -3.83
C ILE A 144 10.07 5.08 -2.36
N GLY A 145 11.24 5.54 -1.91
CA GLY A 145 11.62 5.56 -0.49
C GLY A 145 11.67 4.17 0.16
N GLN A 146 12.29 3.20 -0.52
CA GLN A 146 12.31 1.82 -0.07
C GLN A 146 13.26 1.64 1.12
N ASP A 147 12.78 0.95 2.16
CA ASP A 147 13.64 0.51 3.26
C ASP A 147 14.71 -0.44 2.70
N THR A 148 15.98 -0.15 3.01
CA THR A 148 17.07 -1.07 2.74
C THR A 148 16.78 -2.39 3.47
N PRO A 149 16.92 -3.57 2.83
CA PRO A 149 16.75 -4.84 3.51
C PRO A 149 17.59 -4.88 4.79
N ALA A 150 17.02 -5.34 5.91
CA ALA A 150 17.67 -5.22 7.22
C ALA A 150 19.09 -5.84 7.27
N HIS A 151 19.36 -6.87 6.45
CA HIS A 151 20.68 -7.50 6.35
C HIS A 151 21.68 -6.76 5.46
N LEU A 152 21.23 -5.78 4.66
CA LEU A 152 22.05 -4.92 3.79
C LEU A 152 22.16 -3.49 4.33
N ASP A 153 21.32 -3.13 5.30
CA ASP A 153 21.26 -1.79 5.85
C ASP A 153 22.37 -1.59 6.90
N ARG A 154 23.53 -1.11 6.44
CA ARG A 154 24.68 -0.79 7.31
C ARG A 154 24.39 0.37 8.28
N SER A 155 23.28 1.10 8.11
CA SER A 155 22.83 2.11 9.08
C SER A 155 22.17 1.50 10.33
N LEU A 156 21.82 0.21 10.29
CA LEU A 156 21.19 -0.50 11.41
C LEU A 156 22.17 -1.04 12.47
N ALA A 157 23.45 -0.67 12.41
CA ALA A 157 24.47 -1.09 13.38
C ALA A 157 24.22 -0.54 14.81
N GLY A 158 23.31 0.43 14.96
CA GLY A 158 22.88 0.97 16.25
C GLY A 158 21.64 0.28 16.84
N VAL A 159 21.40 0.50 18.14
CA VAL A 159 20.26 -0.05 18.91
C VAL A 159 18.90 0.19 18.24
N LEU A 160 18.71 1.34 17.61
CA LEU A 160 17.49 1.69 16.88
C LEU A 160 17.29 0.81 15.62
N GLY A 161 18.39 0.44 14.97
CA GLY A 161 18.36 -0.39 13.78
C GLY A 161 18.08 -1.86 14.06
N GLN A 162 18.63 -2.39 15.15
CA GLN A 162 18.31 -3.74 15.62
C GLN A 162 16.84 -3.85 16.06
N THR A 163 16.30 -2.81 16.70
CA THR A 163 14.87 -2.73 17.04
C THR A 163 13.99 -2.74 15.78
N LYS A 164 14.34 -1.95 14.75
CA LYS A 164 13.64 -1.93 13.45
C LYS A 164 13.69 -3.30 12.76
N ALA A 165 14.86 -3.95 12.73
CA ALA A 165 15.03 -5.29 12.16
C ALA A 165 14.19 -6.34 12.90
N TRP A 166 14.17 -6.30 14.23
CA TRP A 166 13.37 -7.20 15.06
C TRP A 166 11.86 -6.98 14.83
N MET A 167 11.40 -5.74 14.69
CA MET A 167 10.00 -5.45 14.36
C MET A 167 9.61 -6.05 12.99
N PHE A 168 10.44 -5.90 11.96
CA PHE A 168 10.18 -6.51 10.65
C PHE A 168 10.20 -8.04 10.67
N ALA A 169 11.03 -8.64 11.52
CA ALA A 169 11.10 -10.09 11.72
C ALA A 169 9.93 -10.64 12.56
N ASN A 170 9.18 -9.79 13.25
CA ASN A 170 8.07 -10.17 14.13
C ASN A 170 6.77 -9.46 13.73
N PRO A 171 6.10 -9.90 12.64
CA PRO A 171 4.90 -9.27 12.10
C PRO A 171 3.77 -9.05 13.11
N LYS A 172 3.66 -9.92 14.13
CA LYS A 172 2.66 -9.81 15.20
C LYS A 172 2.84 -8.55 16.08
N VAL A 173 4.08 -8.07 16.23
CA VAL A 173 4.39 -6.84 16.98
C VAL A 173 4.01 -5.60 16.18
N ILE A 174 4.33 -5.60 14.88
CA ILE A 174 3.88 -4.54 13.96
C ILE A 174 2.36 -4.51 13.91
N ALA A 175 1.69 -5.66 13.83
CA ALA A 175 0.23 -5.76 13.84
C ALA A 175 -0.36 -5.22 15.15
N GLY A 176 0.22 -5.55 16.31
CA GLY A 176 -0.21 -5.03 17.61
C GLY A 176 -0.04 -3.51 17.73
N LEU A 177 1.11 -2.98 17.30
CA LEU A 177 1.38 -1.54 17.33
C LEU A 177 0.52 -0.79 16.30
N ALA A 178 0.35 -1.33 15.10
CA ALA A 178 -0.54 -0.77 14.08
C ALA A 178 -2.00 -0.75 14.56
N LYS A 179 -2.44 -1.78 15.29
CA LYS A 179 -3.78 -1.84 15.89
C LYS A 179 -3.96 -0.82 17.02
N LEU A 180 -2.93 -0.63 17.87
CA LEU A 180 -2.94 0.40 18.91
C LEU A 180 -2.96 1.81 18.32
N LEU A 181 -2.15 2.08 17.30
CA LEU A 181 -2.12 3.37 16.61
C LEU A 181 -3.43 3.60 15.84
N SER A 182 -3.99 2.57 15.20
CA SER A 182 -5.31 2.60 14.54
C SER A 182 -6.45 2.89 15.52
N ASN A 183 -6.43 2.34 16.74
CA ASN A 183 -7.47 2.59 17.74
C ASN A 183 -7.45 4.03 18.29
N GLN A 184 -6.28 4.67 18.33
CA GLN A 184 -6.17 6.08 18.72
C GLN A 184 -6.78 7.03 17.68
N TYR A 185 -6.85 6.62 16.42
CA TYR A 185 -7.56 7.38 15.38
C TYR A 185 -9.10 7.31 15.51
N GLN A 186 -9.65 6.30 16.20
CA GLN A 186 -11.10 6.21 16.43
C GLN A 186 -11.61 6.99 17.64
N HIS A 187 -10.73 7.34 18.60
CA HIS A 187 -11.10 8.07 19.83
C HIS A 187 -10.86 9.58 19.76
N ALA A 188 -10.34 10.10 18.64
CA ALA A 188 -10.04 11.52 18.45
C ALA A 188 -11.14 12.31 17.71
N SER A 189 -12.32 11.72 17.54
CA SER A 189 -13.50 12.34 16.90
C SER A 189 -14.71 12.35 17.84
N HIS A 190 -14.51 12.97 19.00
CA HIS A 190 -15.58 13.50 19.86
C HIS A 190 -15.31 14.97 20.13
#